data_AF-A0A352N6G5-F1
#
_entry.id   AF-A0A352N6G5-F1
#
_cell.length_a   1.000
_cell.length_b   1.000
_cell.length_c   1.000
_cell.angle_alpha   90.00
_cell.angle_beta   90.00
_cell.angle_gamma   90.00
#
_symmetry.space_group_name_H-M   'P 1'
#
loop_
_entity.id
_entity.type
_entity.pdbx_description
1 polymer ?
#
loop_
_entity_poly.entity_id
_entity_poly.type
_entity_poly.pdbx_seq_one_letter_code
_entity_poly.pdbx_strand_id
1 'polypeptide(L)' 'LWPEHDYEMKGRVGNVVFTCNAILEDDGTLKVYYGAADTHIGLAEARLSDIIDNIQF' A
#
# COMPACT_ATOMS: atom_id res chain seq x y z
N LEU A 1 -5.67 2.91 3.15
CA LEU A 1 -4.45 2.44 3.83
C LEU A 1 -3.90 3.59 4.66
N TRP A 2 -3.51 3.34 5.91
CA TRP A 2 -2.93 4.32 6.82
C TRP A 2 -1.81 3.64 7.64
N PRO A 3 -0.84 4.38 8.21
CA PRO A 3 0.27 3.78 8.95
C PRO A 3 -0.17 3.08 10.24
N GLU A 4 -0.01 1.76 10.31
CA GLU A 4 -0.43 0.92 11.44
C GLU A 4 0.76 0.22 12.11
N HIS A 5 1.80 -0.07 11.33
CA HIS A 5 2.94 -0.85 11.80
C HIS A 5 4.15 0.02 12.14
N ASP A 6 5.04 -0.51 12.98
CA ASP A 6 6.26 0.19 13.41
C ASP A 6 7.12 0.65 12.21
N TYR A 7 7.20 -0.13 11.13
CA TYR A 7 7.97 0.22 9.94
C TYR A 7 7.32 1.32 9.08
N GLU A 8 6.06 1.68 9.35
CA GLU A 8 5.29 2.75 8.70
C GLU A 8 5.21 4.00 9.60
N MET A 9 5.20 3.79 10.91
CA MET A 9 5.17 4.87 11.92
C MET A 9 6.57 5.43 12.21
N LYS A 10 7.63 4.62 12.10
CA LYS A 10 9.00 4.99 12.52
C LYS A 10 9.99 4.82 11.38
N GLY A 11 10.71 5.89 11.07
CA GLY A 11 11.73 5.92 10.01
C GLY A 11 12.25 7.34 9.80
N ARG A 12 12.84 7.60 8.62
CA ARG A 12 13.30 8.94 8.23
C ARG A 12 12.19 9.99 8.29
N VAL A 13 10.98 9.62 7.89
CA VAL A 13 9.77 10.43 8.05
C VAL A 13 8.69 9.53 8.65
N GLY A 14 8.27 9.79 9.88
CA GLY A 14 7.29 8.95 10.58
C GLY A 14 5.87 9.12 10.05
N ASN A 15 5.04 8.10 10.28
CA ASN A 15 3.63 8.03 9.87
C ASN A 15 3.42 8.20 8.36
N VAL A 16 4.23 7.51 7.55
CA VAL A 16 4.16 7.57 6.09
C VAL A 16 3.84 6.19 5.53
N VAL A 17 2.80 6.17 4.69
CA VAL A 17 2.53 5.14 3.70
C VAL A 17 2.27 5.85 2.38
N PHE A 18 3.12 5.62 1.37
CA PHE A 18 3.05 6.31 0.09
C PHE A 18 3.15 5.32 -1.07
N THR A 19 2.11 5.20 -1.90
CA THR A 19 2.07 4.21 -2.99
C THR A 19 2.89 4.69 -4.19
N CYS A 20 3.78 3.82 -4.70
CA CYS A 20 4.71 4.16 -5.79
C CYS A 20 4.51 3.30 -7.05
N ASN A 21 3.95 2.10 -6.92
CA ASN A 21 3.74 1.19 -8.04
C ASN A 21 2.59 0.21 -7.75
N ALA A 22 1.93 -0.30 -8.79
CA ALA A 22 0.95 -1.37 -8.68
C ALA A 22 1.09 -2.34 -9.86
N ILE A 23 1.00 -3.64 -9.57
CA ILE A 23 1.03 -4.73 -10.57
C ILE A 23 -0.27 -5.52 -10.44
N LEU A 24 -1.01 -5.64 -11.54
CA LEU A 24 -2.19 -6.51 -11.62
C LEU A 24 -1.76 -7.88 -12.14
N GLU A 25 -2.00 -8.91 -11.34
CA GLU A 25 -1.76 -10.30 -11.70
C GLU A 25 -2.93 -10.87 -12.52
N ASP A 26 -2.68 -11.93 -13.30
CA ASP A 26 -3.68 -12.57 -14.17
C ASP A 26 -4.90 -13.11 -13.41
N ASP A 27 -4.75 -13.42 -12.13
CA ASP A 27 -5.84 -13.92 -11.27
C ASP A 27 -6.74 -12.81 -10.71
N GLY A 28 -6.42 -11.54 -10.97
CA GLY A 28 -7.13 -10.36 -10.48
C GLY A 28 -6.61 -9.80 -9.16
N THR A 29 -5.51 -10.33 -8.62
CA THR A 29 -4.83 -9.76 -7.44
C THR A 29 -4.03 -8.53 -7.84
N LEU A 30 -4.28 -7.40 -7.17
CA LEU A 30 -3.49 -6.18 -7.30
C LEU A 30 -2.45 -6.11 -6.18
N LYS A 31 -1.18 -6.14 -6.57
CA LYS A 31 -0.03 -5.91 -5.70
C LYS A 31 0.35 -4.43 -5.71
N VAL A 32 0.26 -3.75 -4.57
CA VAL A 32 0.60 -2.32 -4.43
C VAL A 32 1.86 -2.19 -3.60
N TYR A 33 2.92 -1.66 -4.22
CA TYR A 33 4.17 -1.34 -3.54
C TYR A 33 4.11 0.08 -3.00
N TYR A 34 4.50 0.22 -1.73
CA TYR A 34 4.46 1.50 -1.04
C TYR A 34 5.74 1.76 -0.25
N GLY A 35 6.14 3.03 -0.17
CA GLY A 35 7.15 3.49 0.77
C GLY A 35 6.56 3.54 2.17
N ALA A 36 7.28 2.98 3.14
CA ALA A 36 6.93 2.99 4.55
C ALA A 36 7.97 3.79 5.34
N ALA A 37 7.51 4.84 6.01
CA ALA A 37 8.31 5.77 6.81
C ALA A 37 9.56 6.36 6.11
N ASP A 38 9.52 6.56 4.78
CA ASP A 38 10.67 6.94 3.93
C ASP A 38 11.93 6.07 4.16
N THR A 39 11.73 4.81 4.53
CA THR A 39 12.82 3.91 4.98
C THR A 39 12.71 2.52 4.39
N HIS A 40 11.50 1.98 4.27
CA HIS A 40 11.26 0.61 3.79
C HIS A 40 10.35 0.62 2.56
N ILE A 41 10.35 -0.50 1.84
CA ILE A 41 9.35 -0.82 0.83
C ILE A 41 8.42 -1.88 1.42
N GLY A 42 7.12 -1.58 1.47
CA GLY A 42 6.06 -2.52 1.80
C GLY A 42 5.31 -2.99 0.55
N LEU A 43 4.56 -4.07 0.71
CA LEU A 43 3.67 -4.64 -0.31
C LEU A 43 2.32 -4.92 0.33
N ALA A 44 1.25 -4.37 -0.25
CA ALA A 44 -0.13 -4.70 0.07
C ALA A 44 -0.77 -5.44 -1.11
N GLU A 45 -1.68 -6.38 -0.82
CA GLU A 45 -2.39 -7.17 -1.82
C GLU A 45 -3.90 -7.06 -1.60
N ALA A 46 -4.66 -6.91 -2.67
CA ALA A 46 -6.13 -6.93 -2.65
C ALA A 46 -6.68 -7.38 -4.01
N ARG A 47 -7.95 -7.79 -4.06
CA ARG A 47 -8.63 -8.01 -5.36
C ARG A 47 -8.95 -6.67 -5.99
N LEU A 48 -8.70 -6.51 -7.29
CA LEU A 48 -9.02 -5.26 -7.99
C LEU A 48 -10.51 -4.94 -7.94
N SER A 49 -11.37 -5.97 -8.03
CA SER A 49 -12.83 -5.83 -7.91
C SER A 49 -13.22 -5.14 -6.60
N ASP A 50 -12.64 -5.59 -5.49
CA ASP A 50 -12.99 -5.11 -4.17
C ASP A 50 -12.55 -3.65 -4.00
N ILE A 51 -11.41 -3.26 -4.58
CA ILE A 51 -10.99 -1.85 -4.59
C ILE A 51 -12.01 -1.01 -5.34
N ILE A 52 -12.38 -1.39 -6.56
CA ILE A 52 -13.31 -0.63 -7.41
C ILE A 52 -14.67 -0.46 -6.72
N ASP A 53 -15.19 -1.53 -6.11
CA ASP A 53 -16.48 -1.53 -5.42
C ASP A 53 -16.47 -0.65 -4.15
N ASN A 54 -15.30 -0.42 -3.55
CA ASN A 54 -15.13 0.34 -2.31
C ASN A 54 -14.56 1.76 -2.50
N ILE A 55 -14.42 2.27 -3.73
CA ILE A 55 -14.06 3.68 -3.95
C ILE A 55 -15.22 4.57 -3.46
N GLN A 56 -14.94 5.39 -2.43
CA GLN A 56 -15.85 6.40 -1.90
C GLN A 56 -15.22 7.78 -2.14
N PHE A 57 -16.01 8.74 -2.65
CA PHE A 57 -15.58 10.13 -2.93
C PHE A 57 -15.89 11.07 -1.77
#